data_AF-A0A973FBH8-F1
#
_entry.id   AF-A0A973FBH8-F1
#
_cell.length_a   1.000
_cell.length_b   1.000
_cell.length_c   1.000
_cell.angle_alpha   90.00
_cell.angle_beta   90.00
_cell.angle_gamma   90.00
#
_symmetry.space_group_name_H-M   'P 1'
#
loop_
_entity.id
_entity.type
_entity.pdbx_description
1 polymer ?
#
loop_
_entity_poly.entity_id
_entity_poly.type
_entity_poly.pdbx_seq_one_letter_code
_entity_poly.pdbx_strand_id
1 'polypeptide(L)'
;PAPCECELLDGVCIAAKKSVLSAAGCLFDDRFDFHFYDMDFCRSAREKSLRLGTWPIALTHQSGGNFGREHWMESYRNYLEKWGE
;
A
#
# COMPACT_ATOMS: atom_id res chain seq x y z
N PRO A 1 8.45 -4.17 16.85
CA PRO A 1 7.65 -5.26 17.46
C PRO A 1 6.64 -5.82 16.45
N ALA A 2 6.46 -7.14 16.39
CA ALA A 2 5.45 -7.80 15.56
C ALA A 2 4.91 -9.05 16.30
N PRO A 3 3.61 -9.39 16.20
CA PRO A 3 2.60 -8.69 15.43
C PRO A 3 2.15 -7.37 16.08
N CYS A 4 1.86 -6.35 15.26
CA CYS A 4 1.43 -5.04 15.72
C CYS A 4 0.50 -4.39 14.69
N GLU A 5 -0.56 -3.71 15.14
CA GLU A 5 -1.36 -2.85 14.26
C GLU A 5 -0.52 -1.71 13.70
N CYS A 6 -0.82 -1.30 12.49
CA CYS A 6 -0.17 -0.17 11.83
C CYS A 6 -1.13 0.53 10.87
N GLU A 7 -0.76 1.73 10.43
CA GLU A 7 -1.59 2.51 9.50
C GLU A 7 -1.20 2.30 8.04
N LEU A 8 0.06 1.98 7.79
CA LEU A 8 0.65 1.76 6.48
C LEU A 8 1.51 0.50 6.52
N LEU A 9 1.54 -0.21 5.39
CA LEU A 9 2.41 -1.36 5.12
C LEU A 9 3.34 -0.99 3.97
N ASP A 10 4.56 -1.50 4.02
CA ASP A 10 5.47 -1.47 2.87
C ASP A 10 4.98 -2.46 1.80
N GLY A 11 4.95 -2.01 0.54
CA GLY A 11 4.50 -2.82 -0.60
C GLY A 11 5.33 -4.06 -0.92
N VAL A 12 6.54 -4.22 -0.34
CA VAL A 12 7.43 -5.36 -0.62
C VAL A 12 6.78 -6.72 -0.38
N CYS A 13 5.92 -6.82 0.64
CA CYS A 13 5.21 -8.05 0.97
C CYS A 13 3.91 -7.74 1.71
N ILE A 14 2.79 -7.85 1.00
CA ILE A 14 1.44 -7.75 1.57
C ILE A 14 0.74 -9.10 1.39
N ALA A 15 0.35 -9.71 2.50
CA ALA A 15 -0.41 -10.96 2.51
C ALA A 15 -1.83 -10.72 3.02
N ALA A 16 -2.82 -11.20 2.29
CA ALA A 16 -4.23 -11.05 2.65
C ALA A 16 -5.06 -12.26 2.19
N LYS A 17 -6.20 -12.47 2.85
CA LYS A 17 -7.19 -13.45 2.39
C LYS A 17 -7.96 -12.85 1.20
N LYS A 18 -7.84 -13.45 0.02
CA LYS A 18 -8.55 -12.99 -1.20
C LYS A 18 -10.05 -12.79 -0.97
N SER A 19 -10.72 -13.74 -0.31
CA SER A 19 -12.16 -13.66 -0.05
C SER A 19 -12.55 -12.43 0.79
N VAL A 20 -11.70 -12.02 1.73
CA VAL A 20 -11.93 -10.82 2.56
C VAL A 20 -11.78 -9.56 1.71
N LEU A 21 -10.74 -9.47 0.89
CA LEU A 21 -10.55 -8.32 -0.02
C LEU A 21 -11.69 -8.21 -1.02
N SER A 22 -12.11 -9.33 -1.62
CA SER A 22 -13.23 -9.36 -2.57
C SER A 22 -14.55 -8.96 -1.91
N ALA A 23 -14.84 -9.46 -0.71
CA ALA A 23 -16.07 -9.10 0.02
C ALA A 23 -16.11 -7.62 0.42
N ALA A 24 -14.95 -7.03 0.75
CA ALA A 24 -14.82 -5.61 1.07
C ALA A 24 -14.75 -4.71 -0.18
N GLY A 25 -14.64 -5.27 -1.38
CA GLY A 25 -14.36 -4.51 -2.60
C GLY A 25 -13.02 -3.77 -2.54
N CYS A 26 -12.04 -4.28 -1.81
CA CYS A 26 -10.70 -3.69 -1.68
C CYS A 26 -9.81 -4.19 -2.83
N LEU A 27 -9.46 -3.28 -3.74
CA LEU A 27 -8.69 -3.53 -4.94
C LEU A 27 -7.55 -2.50 -5.02
N PHE A 28 -6.50 -2.81 -5.78
CA PHE A 28 -5.55 -1.80 -6.21
C PHE A 28 -6.22 -0.84 -7.20
N ASP A 29 -5.74 0.39 -7.22
CA ASP A 29 -6.22 1.44 -8.11
C ASP A 29 -5.23 1.59 -9.27
N ASP A 30 -5.71 1.39 -10.50
CA ASP A 30 -4.89 1.40 -11.72
C ASP A 30 -4.24 2.78 -12.01
N ARG A 31 -4.58 3.82 -11.23
CA ARG A 31 -3.85 5.10 -11.23
C ARG A 31 -2.38 4.98 -10.79
N PHE A 32 -2.05 3.95 -10.02
CA PHE A 32 -0.72 3.74 -9.46
C PHE A 32 -0.06 2.50 -10.05
N ASP A 33 0.92 2.71 -10.93
CA ASP A 33 1.61 1.62 -11.63
C ASP A 33 2.69 0.97 -10.74
N PHE A 34 3.53 1.80 -10.07
CA PHE A 34 4.60 1.31 -9.19
C PHE A 34 4.81 2.09 -7.89
N HIS A 35 4.64 3.42 -7.91
CA HIS A 35 4.82 4.24 -6.71
C HIS A 35 3.47 4.52 -6.03
N PHE A 36 3.48 4.60 -4.70
CA PHE A 36 2.32 4.94 -3.86
C PHE A 36 1.14 3.96 -3.88
N TYR A 37 1.18 2.88 -4.69
CA TYR A 37 0.12 1.87 -4.73
C TYR A 37 -0.12 1.20 -3.37
N ASP A 38 0.93 1.03 -2.57
CA ASP A 38 0.88 0.40 -1.25
C ASP A 38 0.28 1.33 -0.20
N MET A 39 0.68 2.60 -0.20
CA MET A 39 0.07 3.64 0.63
C MET A 39 -1.42 3.81 0.31
N ASP A 40 -1.74 3.87 -0.99
CA ASP A 40 -3.10 3.96 -1.49
C ASP A 40 -3.95 2.76 -1.08
N PHE A 41 -3.42 1.54 -1.26
CA PHE A 41 -4.08 0.31 -0.85
C PHE A 41 -4.34 0.30 0.66
N CYS A 42 -3.38 0.74 1.48
CA CYS A 42 -3.54 0.81 2.93
C CYS A 42 -4.67 1.75 3.34
N ARG A 43 -4.70 2.97 2.78
CA ARG A 43 -5.79 3.92 3.06
C ARG A 43 -7.14 3.39 2.57
N SER A 44 -7.20 2.87 1.35
CA SER A 44 -8.41 2.26 0.77
C SER A 44 -8.93 1.08 1.61
N ALA A 45 -8.03 0.25 2.14
CA ALA A 45 -8.39 -0.87 3.02
C ALA A 45 -9.00 -0.37 4.34
N ARG A 46 -8.42 0.69 4.93
CA ARG A 46 -8.93 1.29 6.17
C ARG A 46 -10.29 1.96 5.97
N GLU A 47 -10.52 2.68 4.87
CA GLU A 47 -11.85 3.21 4.53
C GLU A 47 -12.91 2.10 4.42
N LYS A 48 -12.49 0.91 4.00
CA LYS A 48 -13.32 -0.31 3.95
C LYS A 48 -13.35 -1.09 5.27
N SER A 49 -12.96 -0.44 6.37
CA SER A 49 -12.94 -1.01 7.73
C SER A 49 -12.08 -2.26 7.89
N LEU A 50 -11.12 -2.49 7.00
CA LEU A 50 -10.11 -3.53 7.16
C LEU A 50 -9.01 -3.05 8.11
N ARG A 51 -8.40 -3.99 8.83
CA ARG A 51 -7.27 -3.74 9.72
C ARG A 51 -5.95 -4.11 9.05
N LEU A 52 -4.94 -3.31 9.30
CA LEU A 52 -3.57 -3.54 8.83
C LEU A 52 -2.69 -3.90 10.02
N GLY A 53 -1.70 -4.76 9.76
CA GLY A 53 -0.77 -5.17 10.80
C GLY A 53 0.49 -5.78 10.24
N THR A 54 1.56 -5.66 11.02
CA THR A 54 2.86 -6.27 10.73
C THR A 54 2.93 -7.70 11.28
N TRP A 55 3.73 -8.54 10.65
CA TRP A 55 3.96 -9.93 11.06
C TRP A 55 5.46 -10.25 11.00
N PRO A 56 6.00 -11.13 11.87
CA PRO A 56 7.42 -11.47 11.86
C PRO A 56 7.79 -12.39 10.70
N ILE A 57 7.87 -11.83 9.49
CA ILE A 57 8.25 -12.54 8.26
C ILE A 57 9.66 -12.10 7.88
N ALA A 58 10.57 -13.06 7.72
CA ALA A 58 11.92 -12.80 7.20
C ALA A 58 11.88 -12.70 5.67
N LEU A 59 12.42 -11.61 5.12
CA LEU A 59 12.53 -11.40 3.67
C LEU A 59 13.88 -10.77 3.30
N THR A 60 14.34 -11.01 2.08
CA THR A 60 15.49 -10.32 1.49
C THR A 60 14.98 -9.39 0.40
N HIS A 61 15.21 -8.09 0.56
CA HIS A 61 14.82 -7.07 -0.42
C HIS A 61 16.08 -6.44 -1.02
N GLN A 62 16.18 -6.43 -2.35
CA GLN A 62 17.36 -5.92 -3.08
C GLN A 62 17.04 -4.70 -3.95
N SER A 63 15.85 -4.12 -3.82
CA SER A 63 15.51 -2.90 -4.57
C SER A 63 16.26 -1.70 -4.00
N GLY A 64 16.90 -0.92 -4.87
CA GLY A 64 17.50 0.37 -4.51
C GLY A 64 16.49 1.53 -4.45
N GLY A 65 15.24 1.30 -4.86
CA GLY A 65 14.22 2.32 -4.98
C GLY A 65 14.47 3.32 -6.12
N ASN A 66 13.52 4.21 -6.36
CA ASN A 66 13.63 5.27 -7.39
C ASN A 66 13.04 6.60 -6.89
N PHE A 67 13.24 6.89 -5.61
CA PHE A 67 12.71 8.08 -4.94
C PHE A 67 13.13 9.38 -5.64
N GLY A 68 12.20 10.34 -5.74
CA GLY A 68 12.46 11.69 -6.26
C GLY A 68 12.67 11.79 -7.76
N ARG A 69 12.53 10.69 -8.52
CA ARG A 69 12.59 10.72 -9.98
C ARG A 69 11.26 11.16 -10.58
N GLU A 70 11.26 11.50 -11.87
CA GLU A 70 10.10 12.07 -12.56
C GLU A 70 8.81 11.26 -12.34
N HIS A 71 8.86 9.95 -12.61
CA HIS A 71 7.72 9.06 -12.41
C HIS A 71 7.24 8.97 -10.94
N TRP A 72 8.18 9.07 -9.98
CA TRP A 72 7.85 9.14 -8.56
C TRP A 72 7.10 10.44 -8.24
N MET A 73 7.56 11.57 -8.77
CA MET A 73 6.92 12.87 -8.57
C MET A 73 5.52 12.95 -9.21
N GLU A 74 5.33 12.33 -10.38
CA GLU A 74 4.01 12.20 -11.02
C GLU A 74 3.05 11.38 -10.15
N SER A 75 3.49 10.18 -9.73
CA SER A 75 2.68 9.32 -8.87
C SER A 75 2.37 9.97 -7.51
N TYR A 76 3.30 10.76 -6.98
CA TYR A 76 3.08 11.54 -5.76
C TYR A 76 1.94 12.56 -5.93
N ARG A 77 1.91 13.28 -7.06
CA ARG A 77 0.81 14.23 -7.35
C ARG A 77 -0.53 13.52 -7.50
N ASN A 78 -0.56 12.38 -8.20
CA ASN A 78 -1.76 11.57 -8.33
C ASN A 78 -2.26 11.08 -6.96
N TYR A 79 -1.34 10.71 -6.07
CA TYR A 79 -1.67 10.30 -4.71
C TYR A 79 -2.31 11.43 -3.92
N LEU A 80 -1.70 12.62 -3.92
CA LEU A 80 -2.25 13.82 -3.29
C LEU A 80 -3.63 14.18 -3.85
N GLU A 81 -3.79 14.17 -5.17
CA GLU A 81 -5.06 14.46 -5.85
C GLU A 81 -6.17 13.49 -5.41
N LYS A 82 -5.90 12.18 -5.38
CA LYS A 82 -6.89 11.17 -4.95
C LYS A 82 -7.37 11.40 -3.51
N TRP A 83 -6.45 11.78 -2.62
CA TRP A 83 -6.73 11.90 -1.20
C TRP A 83 -7.05 13.33 -0.74
N GLY A 84 -7.03 14.31 -1.67
CA GLY A 84 -7.39 15.71 -1.40
C GLY A 84 -6.38 16.47 -0.53
N GLU A 85 -5.09 16.15 -0.68
CA GLU A 85 -3.97 16.72 0.11
C GLU A 85 -3.03 17.60 -0.72
#